data_AF-A0A543DC70-F1
#
_entry.id   AF-A0A543DC70-F1
#
_cell.length_a   1.000
_cell.length_b   1.000
_cell.length_c   1.000
_cell.angle_alpha   90.00
_cell.angle_beta   90.00
_cell.angle_gamma   90.00
#
_symmetry.space_group_name_H-M   'P 1'
#
loop_
_entity.id
_entity.type
_entity.pdbx_description
1 polymer ?
#
loop_
_entity_poly.entity_id
_entity_poly.type
_entity_poly.pdbx_seq_one_letter_code
_entity_poly.pdbx_strand_id
1 'polypeptide(L)'
;MKRMSLLVLTLLLLGTTGVASARDAGDRIDHRLDRKGDRVEHRMDARGDRIERRFDRSARWADTHGHPRAAKHLERRGDRIDLRLDRKGERAEAHWDRRGDRIDRRLDRRG
;
A
#
# COMPACT_ATOMS: atom_id res chain seq x y z
N MET A 1 59.87 -22.61 9.60
CA MET A 1 58.92 -22.12 8.57
C MET A 1 57.49 -22.62 8.82
N LYS A 2 56.91 -22.41 10.02
CA LYS A 2 55.51 -22.83 10.34
C LYS A 2 54.71 -21.79 11.13
N ARG A 3 55.31 -20.62 11.44
CA ARG A 3 54.71 -19.56 12.27
C ARG A 3 54.05 -18.45 11.45
N MET A 4 54.33 -18.38 10.14
CA MET A 4 53.73 -17.38 9.23
C MET A 4 52.34 -17.78 8.70
N SER A 5 51.96 -19.06 8.81
CA SER A 5 50.65 -19.53 8.33
C SER A 5 49.49 -19.26 9.30
N LEU A 6 49.77 -19.03 10.59
CA LEU A 6 48.73 -18.77 11.60
C LEU A 6 48.25 -17.31 11.60
N LEU A 7 49.10 -16.36 11.21
CA LEU A 7 48.74 -14.94 11.15
C LEU A 7 47.86 -14.60 9.94
N VAL A 8 47.98 -15.36 8.85
CA VAL A 8 47.12 -15.19 7.65
C VAL A 8 45.72 -15.75 7.91
N LEU A 9 45.59 -16.77 8.76
CA LEU A 9 44.29 -17.38 9.08
C LEU A 9 43.47 -16.54 10.07
N THR A 10 44.12 -15.78 10.96
CA THR A 10 43.43 -14.86 11.89
C THR A 10 42.90 -13.60 11.21
N LEU A 11 43.46 -13.19 10.07
CA LEU A 11 42.98 -12.02 9.32
C LEU A 11 41.76 -12.35 8.46
N LEU A 12 41.47 -13.63 8.21
CA LEU A 12 40.31 -14.09 7.43
C LEU A 12 39.01 -14.19 8.25
N LEU A 13 39.08 -14.10 9.58
CA LEU A 13 37.94 -14.26 10.49
C LEU A 13 37.38 -12.94 11.06
N LEU A 14 38.02 -11.80 10.79
CA LEU A 14 37.58 -10.47 11.26
C LEU A 14 36.76 -9.68 10.22
N GLY A 15 36.36 -10.30 9.11
CA GLY A 15 35.68 -9.63 8.00
C GLY A 15 34.14 -9.63 8.02
N THR A 16 33.47 -10.28 8.98
CA THR A 16 32.03 -10.61 8.83
C THR A 16 31.05 -9.74 9.64
N THR A 17 31.48 -8.74 10.39
CA THR A 17 30.57 -7.97 11.28
C THR A 17 29.90 -6.73 10.64
N GLY A 18 30.08 -6.49 9.33
CA GLY A 18 29.65 -5.23 8.69
C GLY A 18 28.24 -5.15 8.10
N VAL A 19 27.50 -6.26 7.94
CA VAL A 19 26.28 -6.30 7.09
C VAL A 19 24.94 -6.20 7.83
N ALA A 20 24.92 -6.07 9.16
CA ALA A 20 23.67 -6.10 9.93
C ALA A 20 22.86 -4.78 9.89
N SER A 21 23.48 -3.62 9.64
CA SER A 21 22.83 -2.31 9.85
C SER A 21 21.96 -1.82 8.67
N ALA A 22 22.16 -2.36 7.46
CA ALA A 22 21.42 -1.93 6.27
C ALA A 22 20.09 -2.69 6.08
N ARG A 23 20.05 -3.98 6.44
CA ARG A 23 18.85 -4.83 6.33
C ARG A 23 17.74 -4.40 7.31
N ASP A 24 18.09 -4.23 8.58
CA ASP A 24 17.14 -3.85 9.64
C ASP A 24 16.53 -2.44 9.42
N ALA A 25 17.27 -1.55 8.75
CA ALA A 25 16.76 -0.24 8.35
C ALA A 25 15.79 -0.31 7.16
N GLY A 26 16.02 -1.25 6.22
CA GLY A 26 15.12 -1.53 5.09
C GLY A 26 13.78 -2.05 5.56
N ASP A 27 13.79 -3.10 6.38
CA ASP A 27 12.59 -3.76 6.91
C ASP A 27 11.68 -2.78 7.68
N ARG A 28 12.29 -1.87 8.47
CA ARG A 28 11.53 -0.85 9.21
C ARG A 28 10.88 0.19 8.30
N ILE A 29 11.51 0.54 7.17
CA ILE A 29 10.96 1.48 6.20
C ILE A 29 9.79 0.83 5.45
N ASP A 30 9.95 -0.43 5.07
CA ASP A 30 8.95 -1.19 4.32
C ASP A 30 7.65 -1.35 5.14
N HIS A 31 7.78 -1.83 6.38
CA HIS A 31 6.66 -1.91 7.32
C HIS A 31 5.97 -0.58 7.62
N ARG A 32 6.66 0.55 7.51
CA ARG A 32 6.05 1.88 7.67
C ARG A 32 5.23 2.27 6.45
N LEU A 33 5.59 1.79 5.26
CA LEU A 33 4.90 2.08 4.02
C LEU A 33 3.69 1.19 3.85
N ASP A 34 3.79 -0.10 4.16
CA ASP A 34 2.65 -1.02 4.16
C ASP A 34 1.52 -0.50 5.04
N ARG A 35 1.82 -0.22 6.32
CA ARG A 35 0.84 0.35 7.26
C ARG A 35 0.24 1.67 6.79
N LYS A 36 0.99 2.44 5.99
CA LYS A 36 0.48 3.68 5.42
C LYS A 36 -0.41 3.41 4.21
N GLY A 37 -0.06 2.44 3.37
CA GLY A 37 -0.88 1.88 2.30
C GLY A 37 -2.22 1.40 2.86
N ASP A 38 -2.20 0.46 3.80
CA ASP A 38 -3.39 -0.12 4.44
C ASP A 38 -4.31 0.96 5.03
N ARG A 39 -3.72 1.95 5.70
CA ARG A 39 -4.51 3.05 6.29
C ARG A 39 -5.18 3.92 5.24
N VAL A 40 -4.56 4.10 4.08
CA VAL A 40 -5.14 4.86 2.97
C VAL A 40 -6.24 4.04 2.32
N GLU A 41 -6.01 2.75 2.06
CA GLU A 41 -6.99 1.81 1.50
C GLU A 41 -8.24 1.74 2.37
N HIS A 42 -8.10 1.42 3.65
CA HIS A 42 -9.23 1.38 4.60
C HIS A 42 -10.00 2.71 4.67
N ARG A 43 -9.32 3.86 4.49
CA ARG A 43 -10.01 5.17 4.44
C ARG A 43 -10.78 5.38 3.14
N MET A 44 -10.32 4.80 2.03
CA MET A 44 -11.02 4.86 0.76
C MET A 44 -12.25 3.95 0.79
N ASP A 45 -12.12 2.72 1.30
CA ASP A 45 -13.23 1.76 1.40
C ASP A 45 -14.34 2.28 2.30
N ALA A 46 -13.99 2.71 3.52
CA ALA A 46 -14.98 3.27 4.45
C ALA A 46 -15.70 4.51 3.88
N ARG A 47 -15.03 5.25 2.99
CA ARG A 47 -15.63 6.38 2.28
C ARG A 47 -16.54 5.90 1.15
N GLY A 48 -16.16 4.86 0.41
CA GLY A 48 -16.97 4.17 -0.59
C GLY A 48 -18.28 3.69 0.01
N ASP A 49 -18.22 2.86 1.04
CA ASP A 49 -19.41 2.31 1.69
C ASP A 49 -20.36 3.41 2.19
N ARG A 50 -19.82 4.53 2.68
CA ARG A 50 -20.63 5.65 3.17
C ARG A 50 -21.38 6.32 2.03
N ILE A 51 -20.77 6.39 0.85
CA ILE A 51 -21.37 6.99 -0.34
C ILE A 51 -22.42 6.04 -0.91
N GLU A 52 -22.10 4.76 -1.06
CA GLU A 52 -23.03 3.72 -1.54
C GLU A 52 -24.30 3.69 -0.67
N ARG A 53 -24.15 3.57 0.66
CA ARG A 53 -25.29 3.61 1.61
C ARG A 53 -26.14 4.87 1.48
N ARG A 54 -25.55 6.00 1.11
CA ARG A 54 -26.28 7.26 0.90
C ARG A 54 -27.10 7.20 -0.38
N PHE A 55 -26.53 6.72 -1.48
CA PHE A 55 -27.24 6.59 -2.75
C PHE A 55 -28.37 5.55 -2.66
N ASP A 56 -28.11 4.40 -2.05
CA ASP A 56 -29.12 3.38 -1.76
C ASP A 56 -30.32 3.96 -1.00
N ARG A 57 -30.05 4.68 0.09
CA ARG A 57 -31.11 5.27 0.91
C ARG A 57 -31.91 6.30 0.12
N SER A 58 -31.24 7.14 -0.66
CA SER A 58 -31.90 8.12 -1.51
C SER A 58 -32.72 7.47 -2.63
N ALA A 59 -32.21 6.41 -3.24
CA ALA A 59 -32.92 5.67 -4.29
C ALA A 59 -34.17 4.99 -3.74
N ARG A 60 -34.05 4.28 -2.61
CA ARG A 60 -35.20 3.68 -1.91
C ARG A 60 -36.24 4.71 -1.51
N TRP A 61 -35.82 5.87 -0.98
CA TRP A 61 -36.74 6.95 -0.64
C TRP A 61 -37.49 7.47 -1.87
N ALA A 62 -36.80 7.67 -2.99
CA ALA A 62 -37.45 8.11 -4.22
C ALA A 62 -38.46 7.08 -4.75
N ASP A 63 -38.12 5.79 -4.66
CA ASP A 63 -39.00 4.72 -5.09
C ASP A 63 -40.28 4.63 -4.24
N THR A 64 -40.15 4.69 -2.91
CA THR A 64 -41.31 4.65 -1.99
C THR A 64 -42.24 5.85 -2.11
N HIS A 65 -41.75 6.98 -2.63
CA HIS A 65 -42.54 8.18 -2.87
C HIS A 65 -43.07 8.27 -4.32
N GLY A 66 -42.98 7.18 -5.09
CA GLY A 66 -43.54 7.11 -6.45
C GLY A 66 -42.69 7.85 -7.49
N HIS A 67 -41.39 8.01 -7.25
CA HIS A 67 -40.44 8.59 -8.19
C HIS A 67 -39.44 7.56 -8.75
N PRO A 68 -39.91 6.53 -9.48
CA PRO A 68 -39.05 5.43 -9.94
C PRO A 68 -37.97 5.89 -10.94
N ARG A 69 -38.25 6.94 -11.73
CA ARG A 69 -37.23 7.54 -12.62
C ARG A 69 -36.10 8.22 -11.84
N ALA A 70 -36.43 8.87 -10.72
CA ALA A 70 -35.43 9.49 -9.85
C ALA A 70 -34.62 8.43 -9.11
N ALA A 71 -35.26 7.36 -8.62
CA ALA A 71 -34.59 6.21 -8.02
C ALA A 71 -33.55 5.61 -8.99
N LYS A 72 -33.96 5.30 -10.22
CA LYS A 72 -33.05 4.76 -11.26
C LYS A 72 -31.96 5.75 -11.69
N HIS A 73 -32.17 7.06 -11.53
CA HIS A 73 -31.12 8.04 -11.77
C HIS A 73 -30.09 8.04 -10.63
N LEU A 74 -30.56 7.88 -9.39
CA LEU A 74 -29.71 7.82 -8.20
C LEU A 74 -28.86 6.54 -8.17
N GLU A 75 -29.42 5.38 -8.52
CA GLU A 75 -28.66 4.12 -8.67
C GLU A 75 -27.51 4.29 -9.67
N ARG A 76 -27.79 4.67 -10.92
CA ARG A 76 -26.75 4.88 -11.93
C ARG A 76 -25.69 5.91 -11.53
N ARG A 77 -26.08 6.88 -10.70
CA ARG A 77 -25.16 7.87 -10.16
C ARG A 77 -24.28 7.27 -9.06
N GLY A 78 -24.83 6.39 -8.23
CA GLY A 78 -24.10 5.53 -7.30
C GLY A 78 -23.04 4.72 -8.03
N ASP A 79 -23.45 3.90 -9.00
CA ASP A 79 -22.55 3.04 -9.79
C ASP A 79 -21.38 3.82 -10.40
N ARG A 80 -21.67 5.01 -10.96
CA ARG A 80 -20.63 5.88 -11.56
C ARG A 80 -19.62 6.37 -10.52
N ILE A 81 -20.08 6.65 -9.31
CA ILE A 81 -19.22 7.11 -8.24
C ILE A 81 -18.38 5.96 -7.71
N ASP A 82 -18.94 4.77 -7.60
CA ASP A 82 -18.22 3.57 -7.17
C ASP A 82 -17.10 3.25 -8.16
N LEU A 83 -17.40 3.19 -9.47
CA LEU A 83 -16.40 3.08 -10.54
C LEU A 83 -15.29 4.14 -10.47
N ARG A 84 -15.60 5.34 -9.97
CA ARG A 84 -14.60 6.42 -9.82
C ARG A 84 -13.75 6.22 -8.57
N LEU A 85 -14.30 5.64 -7.52
CA LEU A 85 -13.58 5.31 -6.30
C LEU A 85 -12.66 4.11 -6.53
N ASP A 86 -13.11 3.08 -7.25
CA ASP A 86 -12.29 1.91 -7.61
C ASP A 86 -11.04 2.34 -8.37
N ARG A 87 -11.21 3.11 -9.45
CA ARG A 87 -10.08 3.68 -10.22
C ARG A 87 -9.16 4.55 -9.38
N LYS A 88 -9.68 5.15 -8.30
CA LYS A 88 -8.86 5.94 -7.39
C LYS A 88 -8.08 5.04 -6.43
N GLY A 89 -8.68 3.93 -5.99
CA GLY A 89 -8.03 2.85 -5.25
C GLY A 89 -6.87 2.28 -6.04
N GLU A 90 -7.10 1.81 -7.27
CA GLU A 90 -6.05 1.28 -8.18
C GLU A 90 -4.89 2.28 -8.37
N ARG A 91 -5.19 3.57 -8.52
CA ARG A 91 -4.16 4.61 -8.63
C ARG A 91 -3.35 4.79 -7.34
N ALA A 92 -3.98 4.59 -6.19
CA ALA A 92 -3.32 4.68 -4.90
C ALA A 92 -2.43 3.46 -4.66
N GLU A 93 -2.93 2.26 -4.96
CA GLU A 93 -2.16 1.01 -4.94
C GLU A 93 -0.91 1.14 -5.82
N ALA A 94 -1.08 1.47 -7.11
CA ALA A 94 0.05 1.66 -8.02
C ALA A 94 1.00 2.80 -7.60
N HIS A 95 0.55 3.77 -6.79
CA HIS A 95 1.45 4.77 -6.21
C HIS A 95 2.31 4.18 -5.10
N TRP A 96 1.75 3.32 -4.25
CA TRP A 96 2.48 2.64 -3.18
C TRP A 96 3.45 1.59 -3.73
N ASP A 97 3.06 0.80 -4.73
CA ASP A 97 3.96 -0.16 -5.39
C ASP A 97 5.20 0.53 -5.94
N ARG A 98 4.99 1.58 -6.75
CA ARG A 98 6.11 2.37 -7.32
C ARG A 98 7.02 2.98 -6.25
N ARG A 99 6.47 3.23 -5.06
CA ARG A 99 7.23 3.76 -3.93
C ARG A 99 8.03 2.66 -3.25
N GLY A 100 7.46 1.46 -3.08
CA GLY A 100 8.15 0.24 -2.66
C GLY A 100 9.33 -0.06 -3.58
N ASP A 101 9.09 -0.19 -4.88
CA ASP A 101 10.13 -0.45 -5.89
C ASP A 101 11.29 0.56 -5.86
N ARG A 102 10.99 1.83 -5.53
CA ARG A 102 12.02 2.88 -5.44
C ARG A 102 12.92 2.66 -4.22
N ILE A 103 12.36 2.15 -3.14
CA ILE A 103 13.08 1.89 -1.89
C ILE A 103 13.88 0.61 -2.02
N ASP A 104 13.32 -0.44 -2.60
CA ASP A 104 14.04 -1.68 -2.89
C ASP A 104 15.30 -1.39 -3.69
N ARG A 105 15.16 -0.67 -4.81
CA ARG A 105 16.32 -0.23 -5.62
C ARG A 105 17.33 0.64 -4.87
N ARG A 106 16.94 1.34 -3.80
CA ARG A 106 17.88 2.12 -2.97
C ARG A 106 18.60 1.23 -1.95
N LEU A 107 17.92 0.22 -1.43
CA LEU A 107 18.48 -0.76 -0.51
C LEU A 107 19.44 -1.69 -1.26
N ASP A 108 19.07 -2.16 -2.45
CA ASP A 108 19.93 -2.99 -3.31
C ASP A 108 21.25 -2.31 -3.69
N ARG A 109 21.25 -0.98 -3.86
CA ARG A 109 22.47 -0.21 -4.16
C ARG A 109 23.33 0.07 -2.93
N ARG A 110 22.80 -0.18 -1.73
CA ARG A 110 23.50 0.04 -0.44
C ARG A 110 24.02 -1.26 0.18
N GLY A 111 23.49 -2.42 -0.23
CA GLY A 111 24.04 -3.75 0.06
C GLY A 111 25.15 -4.13 -0.90
#